data_AF-A0A9D6M7K4-F1
#
_entry.id   AF-A0A9D6M7K4-F1
#
_cell.length_a   1.000
_cell.length_b   1.000
_cell.length_c   1.000
_cell.angle_alpha   90.00
_cell.angle_beta   90.00
_cell.angle_gamma   90.00
#
_symmetry.space_group_name_H-M   'P 1'
#
loop_
_entity.id
_entity.type
_entity.pdbx_description
1 polymer ?
#
loop_
_entity_poly.entity_id
_entity_poly.type
_entity_poly.pdbx_seq_one_letter_code
_entity_poly.pdbx_strand_id
1 'polypeptide(L)' 'MNTDIAIVIGSEGKGIRRLVKERCDVCLSIPMKGAISSLNASVAGGIALFEAVRRRQEI' A
#
# COMPACT_ATOMS: atom_id res chain seq x y z
N MET A 1 5.64 -5.01 14.50
CA MET A 1 4.71 -6.01 13.92
C MET A 1 5.54 -7.19 13.42
N ASN A 2 5.59 -8.29 14.16
CA ASN A 2 6.40 -9.47 13.79
C ASN A 2 5.51 -10.59 13.22
N THR A 3 4.62 -10.21 12.30
CA THR A 3 3.63 -11.08 11.66
C THR A 3 3.85 -11.07 10.15
N ASP A 4 3.56 -12.19 9.50
CA ASP A 4 3.54 -12.29 8.05
C ASP A 4 2.46 -11.37 7.47
N ILE A 5 2.85 -10.53 6.50
CA ILE A 5 1.97 -9.54 5.89
C ILE A 5 2.05 -9.70 4.38
N ALA A 6 0.90 -9.76 3.73
CA ALA A 6 0.77 -9.62 2.28
C ALA A 6 0.40 -8.18 1.94
N ILE A 7 1.18 -7.55 1.05
CA ILE A 7 0.87 -6.21 0.54
C ILE A 7 0.19 -6.36 -0.83
N VAL A 8 -1.03 -5.83 -0.93
CA VAL A 8 -1.81 -5.83 -2.18
C VAL A 8 -1.78 -4.44 -2.79
N ILE A 9 -1.37 -4.35 -4.06
CA ILE A 9 -1.32 -3.09 -4.82
C ILE A 9 -2.22 -3.22 -6.03
N GLY A 10 -3.03 -2.18 -6.25
CA GLY A 10 -3.94 -2.11 -7.37
C GLY A 10 -3.23 -1.92 -8.70
N SER A 11 -3.89 -2.32 -9.79
CA SER A 11 -3.42 -2.00 -11.14
C SER A 11 -3.55 -0.50 -11.41
N GLU A 12 -2.74 0.01 -12.33
CA GLU A 12 -2.88 1.38 -12.81
C GLU A 12 -4.30 1.65 -13.35
N GLY A 13 -4.81 2.87 -13.11
CA GLY A 13 -6.15 3.30 -13.47
C GLY A 13 -7.27 2.75 -12.56
N LYS A 14 -7.49 1.42 -12.58
CA LYS A 14 -8.63 0.79 -11.86
C LYS A 14 -8.39 0.53 -10.37
N GLY A 15 -7.14 0.59 -9.92
CA GLY A 15 -6.78 0.32 -8.53
C GLY A 15 -7.08 -1.12 -8.10
N ILE A 16 -7.39 -1.31 -6.82
CA ILE A 16 -7.72 -2.63 -6.25
C ILE A 16 -9.17 -2.97 -6.58
N ARG A 17 -9.41 -4.17 -7.13
CA ARG A 17 -10.77 -4.67 -7.40
C ARG A 17 -11.56 -4.77 -6.09
N ARG A 18 -12.85 -4.42 -6.13
CA ARG A 18 -13.74 -4.40 -4.95
C ARG A 18 -13.64 -5.66 -4.08
N LEU A 19 -13.82 -6.85 -4.68
CA LEU A 19 -13.76 -8.12 -3.96
C LEU A 19 -12.38 -8.43 -3.34
N VAL A 20 -11.30 -7.93 -3.94
CA VAL A 20 -9.95 -8.07 -3.36
C VAL A 20 -9.83 -7.15 -2.15
N LYS A 21 -10.28 -5.90 -2.27
CA LYS A 21 -10.28 -4.90 -1.19
C LYS A 21 -11.11 -5.37 0.01
N GLU A 22 -12.27 -5.98 -0.23
CA GLU A 22 -13.16 -6.53 0.82
C GLU A 22 -12.55 -7.74 1.56
N ARG A 23 -11.57 -8.42 0.96
CA ARG A 23 -10.85 -9.54 1.58
C ARG A 23 -9.58 -9.10 2.33
N CYS A 24 -9.14 -7.86 2.17
CA CYS A 24 -8.00 -7.34 2.91
C CYS A 24 -8.42 -7.05 4.35
N ASP A 25 -7.62 -7.47 5.33
CA ASP A 25 -7.86 -7.18 6.75
C ASP A 25 -7.87 -5.68 7.03
N VAL A 26 -7.00 -4.95 6.33
CA VAL A 26 -6.87 -3.49 6.43
C VAL A 26 -6.64 -2.86 5.06
N CYS A 27 -7.09 -1.62 4.91
CA CYS A 27 -6.77 -0.77 3.77
C CYS A 27 -5.98 0.45 4.24
N LEU A 28 -4.86 0.71 3.58
CA LEU A 28 -3.98 1.84 3.86
C LEU A 28 -3.94 2.79 2.66
N SER A 29 -3.66 4.06 2.91
CA SER A 29 -3.47 5.08 1.88
C SER A 29 -2.23 5.91 2.18
N ILE A 30 -1.44 6.22 1.15
CA ILE A 30 -0.36 7.21 1.24
C ILE A 30 -1.01 8.60 1.15
N PRO A 31 -0.84 9.48 2.16
CA PRO A 31 -1.38 10.82 2.09
C PRO A 31 -0.77 11.59 0.91
N MET A 32 -1.62 12.06 0.00
CA MET A 32 -1.22 12.88 -1.13
C MET A 32 -1.38 14.37 -0.81
N LYS A 33 -0.45 15.20 -1.29
CA LYS A 33 -0.57 16.67 -1.22
C LYS A 33 -0.79 17.24 -2.62
N GLY A 34 -1.59 18.29 -2.71
CA GLY A 34 -1.86 19.01 -3.96
C GLY A 34 -2.86 18.29 -4.87
N ALA A 35 -2.80 18.57 -6.17
CA ALA A 35 -3.78 18.11 -7.16
C ALA A 35 -3.52 16.70 -7.72
N ILE A 36 -2.48 16.00 -7.26
CA ILE A 36 -2.14 14.67 -7.75
C ILE A 36 -3.05 13.64 -7.09
N SER A 37 -3.79 12.89 -7.90
CA SER A 37 -4.79 11.93 -7.45
C SER A 37 -4.22 10.56 -7.06
N SER A 38 -3.01 10.21 -7.51
CA SER A 38 -2.38 8.91 -7.25
C SER A 38 -0.88 8.90 -7.49
N LEU A 39 -0.20 7.89 -6.94
CA LEU A 39 1.18 7.55 -7.27
C LEU A 39 1.20 6.40 -8.28
N ASN A 40 2.33 6.27 -8.98
CA ASN A 40 2.61 5.06 -9.73
C ASN A 40 2.58 3.83 -8.80
N ALA A 41 2.08 2.69 -9.28
CA ALA A 41 1.93 1.47 -8.48
C ALA A 41 3.27 0.98 -7.89
N SER A 42 4.37 1.08 -8.65
CA SER A 42 5.71 0.70 -8.18
C SER A 42 6.21 1.63 -7.06
N VAL A 43 5.94 2.94 -7.17
CA VAL A 43 6.32 3.93 -6.14
C VAL A 43 5.52 3.71 -4.86
N ALA A 44 4.20 3.51 -4.98
CA ALA A 44 3.34 3.18 -3.84
C ALA A 44 3.80 1.89 -3.15
N GLY A 45 4.23 0.89 -3.93
CA GLY A 45 4.75 -0.37 -3.39
C GLY A 45 6.09 -0.25 -2.72
N GLY A 46 7.01 0.53 -3.29
CA GLY A 46 8.29 0.83 -2.65
C GLY A 46 8.10 1.47 -1.27
N ILE A 47 7.20 2.46 -1.16
CA ILE A 47 6.88 3.13 0.11
C ILE A 47 6.29 2.14 1.12
N ALA A 48 5.32 1.31 0.70
CA ALA A 48 4.68 0.34 1.58
C ALA A 48 5.66 -0.73 2.10
N LEU A 49 6.53 -1.25 1.21
CA LEU A 49 7.57 -2.20 1.59
C LEU A 49 8.61 -1.57 2.51
N PHE A 50 9.02 -0.34 2.25
CA PHE A 50 9.94 0.38 3.12
C PHE A 50 9.36 0.55 4.53
N GLU A 51 8.11 0.97 4.68
CA GLU A 51 7.46 1.09 6.00
C GLU A 51 7.35 -0.26 6.70
N ALA A 52 7.06 -1.34 5.97
CA ALA A 52 7.02 -2.68 6.54
C ALA A 52 8.40 -3.12 7.09
N VAL A 53 9.48 -2.85 6.37
CA VAL A 53 10.85 -3.11 6.84
C VAL A 53 11.18 -2.22 8.04
N ARG A 54 10.91 -0.92 7.94
CA ARG A 54 11.17 0.06 9.01
C ARG A 54 10.48 -0.34 10.31
N ARG A 55 9.22 -0.77 10.25
CA ARG A 55 8.45 -1.26 11.41
C ARG A 55 8.91 -2.61 11.96
N ARG A 56 9.57 -3.44 11.15
CA ARG A 56 10.15 -4.71 11.60
C ARG A 56 11.51 -4.52 12.25
N GLN A 57 12.29 -3.54 11.77
CA GLN A 57 13.63 -3.24 12.25
C GLN A 57 13.66 -2.13 13.33
N GLU A 58 12.52 -1.52 13.63
CA GLU A 58 12.35 -0.43 14.62
C GLU A 58 13.29 0.77 14.40
N ILE A 59 13.62 1.06 13.14
CA ILE A 59 14.39 2.25 12.73
C ILE A 59 13.51 3.49 12.49
#